data_AF-A0A3D5K0V1-F1
#
_entry.id   AF-A0A3D5K0V1-F1
#
_cell.length_a   1.000
_cell.length_b   1.000
_cell.length_c   1.000
_cell.angle_alpha   90.00
_cell.angle_beta   90.00
_cell.angle_gamma   90.00
#
_symmetry.space_group_name_H-M   'P 1'
#
loop_
_entity.id
_entity.type
_entity.pdbx_description
1 polymer ?
#
loop_
_entity_poly.entity_id
_entity_poly.type
_entity_poly.pdbx_seq_one_letter_code
_entity_poly.pdbx_strand_id
1 'polypeptide(L)'
;PAARPARDYLRARGYGGEVARRFQIGWAPDDWSLLSRELHLSDEDLKATGLGGINKRGGQYDFFRARIVFPIFDVQGNPVGFGGRKLPDGEGPKYKNTSDAAEYYSKSDVLYGLHWAKAEAGRLDELVVCEGYTDVIGCHLAGIERAVATCGTALTPSHARLIGRFARRVVLAFDADGAGQAAAERVYAWEEEFGLQFAVAALPEGADPGDLAGSDPEALRQAIDGARPFLEFRVDRVLARGDLDSAEGRARAATEAMTLVAEHPDSLVRDQYAMSIADQCQVGIDELRRRGAAAVAAGPRGRTVPASDRTAAGASPDTGHLTPETQALRLLVHRPDPISVHLSPVLFDDRLNRAAYLALREAGDLHGARAKVEPDVADLMGKLAVQDATDDEPLGVLTRLAYLAAERAAVRLEAEARSSGDLAGYQPVISFLRTEVMKLREPVAEGADLEELLTWLNDHDEGAEGRVDG
;
A
#
# COMPACT_ATOMS: atom_id res chain seq x y z
N PRO A 1 -29.82 17.06 17.65
CA PRO A 1 -28.83 18.06 18.14
C PRO A 1 -27.37 17.63 17.98
N ALA A 2 -27.01 16.41 18.41
CA ALA A 2 -25.63 15.89 18.42
C ALA A 2 -24.92 15.90 17.05
N ALA A 3 -25.62 15.65 15.95
CA ALA A 3 -25.03 15.65 14.60
C ALA A 3 -24.85 17.06 13.97
N ARG A 4 -25.08 18.16 14.72
CA ARG A 4 -24.96 19.53 14.16
C ARG A 4 -23.53 19.84 13.66
N PRO A 5 -22.46 19.60 14.44
CA PRO A 5 -21.10 19.88 13.98
C PRO A 5 -20.74 19.10 12.70
N ALA A 6 -21.19 17.85 12.59
CA ALA A 6 -21.01 17.03 11.40
C ALA A 6 -21.70 17.61 10.16
N ARG A 7 -22.95 18.07 10.29
CA ARG A 7 -23.68 18.73 9.19
C ARG A 7 -23.04 20.05 8.79
N ASP A 8 -22.59 20.84 9.75
CA ASP A 8 -21.98 22.13 9.47
C ASP A 8 -20.62 21.95 8.78
N TYR A 9 -19.85 20.94 9.21
CA TYR A 9 -18.62 20.51 8.55
C TYR A 9 -18.87 20.03 7.11
N LEU A 10 -19.85 19.15 6.89
CA LEU A 10 -20.20 18.66 5.55
C LEU A 10 -20.66 19.80 4.64
N ARG A 11 -21.49 20.73 5.15
CA ARG A 11 -21.95 21.89 4.39
C ARG A 11 -20.79 22.81 3.99
N ALA A 12 -19.83 23.05 4.89
CA ALA A 12 -18.63 23.83 4.58
C ALA A 12 -17.77 23.21 3.48
N ARG A 13 -17.89 21.89 3.26
CA ARG A 13 -17.24 21.12 2.19
C ARG A 13 -18.10 20.97 0.93
N GLY A 14 -19.24 21.65 0.84
CA GLY A 14 -20.18 21.53 -0.29
C GLY A 14 -21.10 20.30 -0.24
N TYR A 15 -21.01 19.46 0.81
CA TYR A 15 -21.83 18.27 0.97
C TYR A 15 -23.14 18.59 1.70
N GLY A 16 -24.04 19.26 0.96
CA GLY A 16 -25.39 19.59 1.43
C GLY A 16 -26.28 18.37 1.67
N GLY A 17 -27.53 18.61 2.09
CA GLY A 17 -28.47 17.54 2.45
C GLY A 17 -28.83 16.60 1.30
N GLU A 18 -28.84 17.08 0.06
CA GLU A 18 -29.07 16.23 -1.12
C GLU A 18 -27.89 15.30 -1.39
N VAL A 19 -26.67 15.81 -1.31
CA VAL A 19 -25.44 15.02 -1.42
C VAL A 19 -25.40 13.95 -0.33
N ALA A 20 -25.63 14.34 0.92
CA ALA A 20 -25.65 13.40 2.04
C ALA A 20 -26.71 12.29 1.86
N ARG A 21 -27.88 12.59 1.28
CA ARG A 21 -28.88 11.58 0.94
C ARG A 21 -28.45 10.67 -0.21
N ARG A 22 -27.91 11.24 -1.30
CA ARG A 22 -27.45 10.47 -2.48
C ARG A 22 -26.38 9.45 -2.09
N PHE A 23 -25.41 9.87 -1.28
CA PHE A 23 -24.27 9.04 -0.86
C PHE A 23 -24.48 8.38 0.52
N GLN A 24 -25.67 8.49 1.09
CA GLN A 24 -26.07 7.90 2.37
C GLN A 24 -25.10 8.21 3.53
N ILE A 25 -24.56 9.43 3.54
CA ILE A 25 -23.61 9.90 4.55
C ILE A 25 -24.31 10.02 5.90
N GLY A 26 -23.75 9.40 6.93
CA GLY A 26 -24.29 9.36 8.27
C GLY A 26 -23.39 10.02 9.33
N TRP A 27 -23.83 9.91 10.59
CA TRP A 27 -23.07 10.32 11.77
C TRP A 27 -23.13 9.23 12.82
N ALA A 28 -21.98 8.74 13.26
CA ALA A 28 -21.81 7.90 14.42
C ALA A 28 -21.66 8.78 15.67
N PRO A 29 -22.61 8.76 16.63
CA PRO A 29 -22.54 9.54 17.86
C PRO A 29 -21.31 9.20 18.70
N ASP A 30 -20.95 10.12 19.60
CA ASP A 30 -19.89 9.88 20.58
C ASP A 30 -20.46 9.11 21.79
N ASP A 31 -20.79 7.84 21.56
CA ASP A 31 -21.30 6.91 22.55
C ASP A 31 -20.59 5.57 22.39
N TRP A 32 -20.33 4.89 23.49
CA TRP A 32 -19.58 3.64 23.49
C TRP A 32 -20.37 2.45 22.98
N SER A 33 -21.71 2.43 23.04
CA SER A 33 -22.52 1.25 22.68
C SER A 33 -23.93 1.59 22.20
N LEU A 34 -24.15 2.82 21.71
CA LEU A 34 -25.46 3.25 21.23
C LEU A 34 -25.93 2.39 20.06
N LEU A 35 -25.08 2.16 19.05
CA LEU A 35 -25.44 1.36 17.88
C LEU A 35 -25.80 -0.07 18.30
N SER A 36 -24.94 -0.73 19.06
CA SER A 36 -25.16 -2.12 19.47
C SER A 36 -26.41 -2.26 20.35
N ARG A 37 -26.68 -1.29 21.24
CA ARG A 37 -27.86 -1.26 22.10
C ARG A 37 -29.16 -1.02 21.32
N GLU A 38 -29.18 -0.06 20.38
CA GLU A 38 -30.38 0.29 19.62
C GLU A 38 -30.76 -0.77 18.58
N LEU A 39 -29.77 -1.45 18.00
CA LEU A 39 -29.99 -2.52 17.03
C LEU A 39 -30.16 -3.91 17.68
N HIS A 40 -29.96 -4.02 18.99
CA HIS A 40 -30.01 -5.29 19.74
C HIS A 40 -29.12 -6.39 19.11
N LEU A 41 -27.91 -6.01 18.68
CA LEU A 41 -26.99 -6.94 18.02
C LEU A 41 -26.43 -7.98 19.00
N SER A 42 -26.32 -9.22 18.53
CA SER A 42 -25.57 -10.26 19.24
C SER A 42 -24.07 -9.96 19.22
N ASP A 43 -23.31 -10.52 20.17
CA ASP A 43 -21.85 -10.38 20.21
C ASP A 43 -21.18 -10.96 18.95
N GLU A 44 -21.80 -11.97 18.35
CA GLU A 44 -21.36 -12.62 17.11
C GLU A 44 -21.57 -11.67 15.92
N ASP A 45 -22.79 -11.17 15.73
CA ASP A 45 -23.12 -10.25 14.63
C ASP A 45 -22.32 -8.95 14.71
N LEU A 46 -22.13 -8.42 15.93
CA LEU A 46 -21.40 -7.18 16.15
C LEU A 46 -19.93 -7.29 15.68
N LYS A 47 -19.30 -8.45 15.93
CA LYS A 47 -17.93 -8.76 15.48
C LYS A 47 -17.89 -9.07 13.99
N ALA A 48 -18.77 -9.96 13.51
CA ALA A 48 -18.80 -10.41 12.11
C ALA A 48 -18.99 -9.24 11.14
N THR A 49 -19.84 -8.27 11.49
CA THR A 49 -20.08 -7.07 10.68
C THR A 49 -19.01 -5.98 10.82
N GLY A 50 -18.11 -6.10 11.80
CA GLY A 50 -17.11 -5.07 12.14
C GLY A 50 -17.71 -3.77 12.67
N LEU A 51 -18.98 -3.77 13.08
CA LEU A 51 -19.67 -2.62 13.66
C LEU A 51 -19.20 -2.32 15.09
N GLY A 52 -18.63 -3.32 15.77
CA GLY A 52 -18.15 -3.20 17.14
C GLY A 52 -17.33 -4.40 17.60
N GLY A 53 -17.19 -4.52 18.92
CA GLY A 53 -16.52 -5.66 19.54
C GLY A 53 -16.84 -5.77 21.02
N ILE A 54 -16.16 -6.70 21.70
CA ILE A 54 -16.33 -6.95 23.13
C ILE A 54 -15.07 -6.50 23.86
N ASN A 55 -15.24 -5.69 24.90
CA ASN A 55 -14.13 -5.21 25.72
C ASN A 55 -13.70 -6.30 26.73
N LYS A 56 -12.56 -6.07 27.40
CA LYS A 56 -12.01 -7.02 28.40
C LYS A 56 -12.93 -7.32 29.58
N ARG A 57 -13.96 -6.50 29.82
CA ARG A 57 -14.95 -6.67 30.89
C ARG A 57 -16.24 -7.35 30.39
N GLY A 58 -16.27 -7.84 29.15
CA GLY A 58 -17.43 -8.49 28.55
C GLY A 58 -18.50 -7.53 28.03
N GLY A 59 -18.24 -6.22 27.98
CA GLY A 59 -19.19 -5.24 27.45
C GLY A 59 -19.00 -5.00 25.96
N GLN A 60 -20.11 -4.90 25.21
CA GLN A 60 -20.10 -4.45 23.82
C GLN A 60 -19.61 -3.01 23.70
N TYR A 61 -18.91 -2.72 22.60
CA TYR A 61 -18.56 -1.36 22.20
C TYR A 61 -18.69 -1.15 20.69
N ASP A 62 -19.07 0.07 20.29
CA ASP A 62 -19.20 0.51 18.91
C ASP A 62 -17.83 0.89 18.33
N PHE A 63 -17.53 0.44 17.12
CA PHE A 63 -16.24 0.67 16.47
C PHE A 63 -16.10 2.11 15.93
N PHE A 64 -17.20 2.69 15.43
CA PHE A 64 -17.26 4.08 14.97
C PHE A 64 -17.92 4.95 16.01
N ARG A 65 -17.22 6.01 16.44
CA ARG A 65 -17.71 6.99 17.42
C ARG A 65 -17.23 8.37 17.04
N ALA A 66 -18.05 9.39 17.27
CA ALA A 66 -17.76 10.79 16.95
C ALA A 66 -17.28 11.01 15.50
N ARG A 67 -17.87 10.29 14.53
CA ARG A 67 -17.39 10.24 13.13
C ARG A 67 -18.52 10.45 12.14
N ILE A 68 -18.20 11.18 11.07
CA ILE A 68 -18.99 11.13 9.84
C ILE A 68 -18.74 9.77 9.22
N VAL A 69 -19.81 9.04 8.88
CA VAL A 69 -19.71 7.70 8.31
C VAL A 69 -20.12 7.69 6.84
N PHE A 70 -19.31 7.01 6.02
CA PHE A 70 -19.50 6.79 4.59
C PHE A 70 -19.76 5.30 4.39
N PRO A 71 -20.97 4.88 4.05
CA PRO A 71 -21.25 3.46 3.83
C PRO A 71 -20.50 2.95 2.60
N ILE A 72 -19.90 1.76 2.73
CA ILE A 72 -19.17 1.06 1.68
C ILE A 72 -20.04 -0.11 1.22
N PHE A 73 -20.15 -0.27 -0.09
CA PHE A 73 -21.01 -1.27 -0.72
C PHE A 73 -20.20 -2.23 -1.57
N ASP A 74 -20.66 -3.47 -1.66
CA ASP A 74 -20.21 -4.40 -2.68
C ASP A 74 -20.67 -3.98 -4.08
N VAL A 75 -20.30 -4.74 -5.10
CA VAL A 75 -20.70 -4.49 -6.50
C VAL A 75 -22.22 -4.49 -6.69
N GLN A 76 -22.95 -5.30 -5.93
CA GLN A 76 -24.40 -5.47 -6.00
C GLN A 76 -25.15 -4.32 -5.31
N GLY A 77 -24.46 -3.52 -4.50
CA GLY A 77 -25.06 -2.43 -3.73
C GLY A 77 -25.50 -2.86 -2.32
N ASN A 78 -25.00 -3.99 -1.81
CA ASN A 78 -25.21 -4.36 -0.41
C ASN A 78 -24.19 -3.65 0.47
N PRO A 79 -24.59 -3.06 1.61
CA PRO A 79 -23.64 -2.48 2.56
C PRO A 79 -22.75 -3.57 3.15
N VAL A 80 -21.43 -3.37 3.06
CA VAL A 80 -20.42 -4.32 3.59
C VAL A 80 -19.54 -3.72 4.67
N GLY A 81 -19.49 -2.39 4.78
CA GLY A 81 -18.69 -1.72 5.80
C GLY A 81 -18.88 -0.21 5.78
N PHE A 82 -18.02 0.49 6.52
CA PHE A 82 -18.04 1.94 6.63
C PHE A 82 -16.64 2.52 6.60
N GLY A 83 -16.50 3.68 5.98
CA GLY A 83 -15.42 4.64 6.23
C GLY A 83 -15.89 5.66 7.26
N GLY A 84 -15.00 6.10 8.14
CA GLY A 84 -15.32 6.95 9.29
C GLY A 84 -14.33 8.10 9.43
N ARG A 85 -14.77 9.33 9.17
CA ARG A 85 -13.95 10.53 9.30
C ARG A 85 -14.21 11.24 10.61
N LYS A 86 -13.17 11.51 11.41
CA LYS A 86 -13.30 12.34 12.61
C LYS A 86 -13.48 13.81 12.25
N LEU A 87 -14.11 14.59 13.12
CA LEU A 87 -14.08 16.05 13.02
C LEU A 87 -12.67 16.60 13.31
N PRO A 88 -12.32 17.82 12.88
CA PRO A 88 -10.96 18.38 13.05
C PRO A 88 -10.39 18.25 14.47
N ASP A 89 -11.21 18.51 15.49
CA ASP A 89 -10.81 18.45 16.90
C ASP A 89 -11.05 17.07 17.54
N GLY A 90 -11.38 16.05 16.74
CA GLY A 90 -11.64 14.70 17.21
C GLY A 90 -10.37 13.90 17.50
N GLU A 91 -10.49 12.88 18.34
CA GLU A 91 -9.38 11.98 18.70
C GLU A 91 -9.18 10.83 17.68
N GLY A 92 -7.96 10.28 17.67
CA GLY A 92 -7.57 9.15 16.81
C GLY A 92 -7.31 9.53 15.34
N PRO A 93 -7.30 8.55 14.43
CA PRO A 93 -6.90 8.76 13.04
C PRO A 93 -7.94 9.57 12.26
N LYS A 94 -7.48 10.36 11.27
CA LYS A 94 -8.32 11.22 10.41
C LYS A 94 -9.46 10.41 9.76
N TYR A 95 -9.10 9.28 9.17
CA TYR A 95 -10.03 8.28 8.62
C TYR A 95 -9.82 6.94 9.33
N LYS A 96 -10.91 6.19 9.48
CA LYS A 96 -10.95 4.84 10.02
C LYS A 96 -11.89 4.02 9.15
N ASN A 97 -11.51 2.82 8.76
CA ASN A 97 -12.36 1.94 7.95
C ASN A 97 -12.75 0.73 8.77
N THR A 98 -13.83 0.05 8.38
CA THR A 98 -14.18 -1.27 8.91
C THR A 98 -12.92 -2.17 8.92
N SER A 99 -12.77 -2.98 9.95
CA SER A 99 -11.62 -3.88 10.08
C SER A 99 -11.68 -4.98 9.04
N ASP A 100 -10.53 -5.43 8.52
CA ASP A 100 -10.45 -6.63 7.67
C ASP A 100 -10.72 -7.93 8.45
N ALA A 101 -10.85 -7.84 9.78
CA ALA A 101 -11.37 -8.93 10.61
C ALA A 101 -12.89 -9.14 10.48
N ALA A 102 -13.60 -8.23 9.81
CA ALA A 102 -15.03 -8.38 9.54
C ALA A 102 -15.25 -9.38 8.40
N GLU A 103 -16.28 -10.21 8.51
CA GLU A 103 -16.56 -11.31 7.57
C GLU A 103 -16.92 -10.81 6.17
N TYR A 104 -17.60 -9.66 6.09
CA TYR A 104 -18.17 -9.16 4.84
C TYR A 104 -17.31 -8.08 4.16
N TYR A 105 -16.18 -7.70 4.74
CA TYR A 105 -15.39 -6.55 4.29
C TYR A 105 -13.91 -6.91 4.14
N SER A 106 -13.36 -6.62 2.96
CA SER A 106 -11.94 -6.70 2.67
C SER A 106 -11.52 -5.43 1.93
N LYS A 107 -10.63 -4.63 2.53
CA LYS A 107 -10.07 -3.42 1.92
C LYS A 107 -9.35 -3.70 0.61
N SER A 108 -8.84 -4.92 0.46
CA SER A 108 -8.10 -5.35 -0.72
C SER A 108 -9.00 -5.71 -1.89
N ASP A 109 -10.31 -5.92 -1.66
CA ASP A 109 -11.24 -6.40 -2.68
C ASP A 109 -12.36 -5.39 -3.00
N VAL A 110 -12.57 -4.37 -2.15
CA VAL A 110 -13.67 -3.42 -2.30
C VAL A 110 -13.21 -2.03 -2.75
N LEU A 111 -13.90 -1.50 -3.77
CA LEU A 111 -13.73 -0.13 -4.24
C LEU A 111 -14.95 0.70 -3.86
N TYR A 112 -14.74 1.74 -3.06
CA TYR A 112 -15.78 2.68 -2.70
C TYR A 112 -16.39 3.31 -3.95
N GLY A 113 -17.71 3.36 -4.00
CA GLY A 113 -18.46 3.96 -5.10
C GLY A 113 -18.63 3.09 -6.35
N LEU A 114 -18.02 1.89 -6.42
CA LEU A 114 -18.11 1.04 -7.61
C LEU A 114 -19.55 0.68 -8.00
N HIS A 115 -20.42 0.41 -7.03
CA HIS A 115 -21.83 0.13 -7.28
C HIS A 115 -22.58 1.30 -7.95
N TRP A 116 -22.19 2.55 -7.68
CA TRP A 116 -22.68 3.73 -8.38
C TRP A 116 -22.02 3.88 -9.76
N ALA A 117 -20.70 3.68 -9.82
CA ALA A 117 -19.87 3.95 -10.99
C ALA A 117 -19.99 2.93 -12.13
N LYS A 118 -20.27 1.66 -11.82
CA LYS A 118 -20.15 0.52 -12.75
C LYS A 118 -20.91 0.69 -14.08
N ALA A 119 -22.06 1.37 -14.06
CA ALA A 119 -22.87 1.57 -15.25
C ALA A 119 -22.22 2.56 -16.22
N GLU A 120 -21.75 3.70 -15.70
CA GLU A 120 -21.04 4.68 -16.53
C GLU A 120 -19.66 4.16 -16.94
N ALA A 121 -18.98 3.45 -16.03
CA ALA A 121 -17.69 2.82 -16.31
C ALA A 121 -17.76 1.88 -17.51
N GLY A 122 -18.76 0.98 -17.56
CA GLY A 122 -18.97 0.10 -18.70
C GLY A 122 -19.38 0.82 -19.98
N ARG A 123 -20.07 1.97 -19.87
CA ARG A 123 -20.46 2.79 -21.03
C ARG A 123 -19.27 3.51 -21.66
N LEU A 124 -18.35 4.00 -20.85
CA LEU A 124 -17.17 4.74 -21.28
C LEU A 124 -15.91 3.87 -21.41
N ASP A 125 -15.98 2.61 -20.97
CA ASP A 125 -14.86 1.67 -20.87
C ASP A 125 -13.70 2.22 -20.02
N GLU A 126 -14.05 2.96 -18.95
CA GLU A 126 -13.10 3.68 -18.11
C GLU A 126 -13.55 3.75 -16.64
N LEU A 127 -12.61 3.53 -15.72
CA LEU A 127 -12.76 3.87 -14.30
C LEU A 127 -11.73 4.91 -13.87
N VAL A 128 -12.16 5.87 -13.06
CA VAL A 128 -11.26 6.85 -12.41
C VAL A 128 -11.04 6.41 -10.97
N VAL A 129 -9.79 6.15 -10.59
CA VAL A 129 -9.41 5.67 -9.26
C VAL A 129 -8.80 6.82 -8.45
N CYS A 130 -9.46 7.19 -7.37
CA CYS A 130 -9.04 8.20 -6.40
C CYS A 130 -8.60 7.55 -5.07
N GLU A 131 -8.07 8.34 -4.13
CA GLU A 131 -7.60 7.83 -2.84
C GLU A 131 -8.69 7.78 -1.76
N GLY A 132 -9.66 8.71 -1.81
CA GLY A 132 -10.59 8.94 -0.72
C GLY A 132 -12.06 8.99 -1.12
N TYR A 133 -12.92 8.80 -0.10
CA TYR A 133 -14.38 8.88 -0.23
C TYR A 133 -14.86 10.25 -0.74
N THR A 134 -14.23 11.31 -0.25
CA THR A 134 -14.56 12.69 -0.63
C THR A 134 -14.22 12.98 -2.08
N ASP A 135 -13.16 12.35 -2.59
CA ASP A 135 -12.70 12.53 -3.96
C ASP A 135 -13.73 11.92 -4.92
N VAL A 136 -14.21 10.71 -4.61
CA VAL A 136 -15.30 10.07 -5.35
C VAL A 136 -16.56 10.92 -5.32
N ILE A 137 -16.97 11.41 -4.15
CA ILE A 137 -18.14 12.28 -4.05
C ILE A 137 -17.94 13.55 -4.89
N GLY A 138 -16.77 14.19 -4.80
CA GLY A 138 -16.41 15.37 -5.58
C GLY A 138 -16.48 15.10 -7.08
N CYS A 139 -15.82 14.04 -7.57
CA CYS A 139 -15.87 13.60 -8.96
C CYS A 139 -17.30 13.38 -9.45
N HIS A 140 -18.14 12.69 -8.69
CA HIS A 140 -19.55 12.46 -9.06
C HIS A 140 -20.33 13.77 -9.15
N LEU A 141 -20.08 14.72 -8.24
CA LEU A 141 -20.69 16.06 -8.31
C LEU A 141 -20.17 16.89 -9.49
N ALA A 142 -18.94 16.64 -9.96
CA ALA A 142 -18.36 17.22 -11.16
C ALA A 142 -18.81 16.53 -12.46
N GLY A 143 -19.67 15.50 -12.39
CA GLY A 143 -20.18 14.74 -13.55
C GLY A 143 -19.27 13.59 -14.00
N ILE A 144 -18.31 13.19 -13.16
CA ILE A 144 -17.40 12.06 -13.38
C ILE A 144 -17.90 10.89 -12.51
N GLU A 145 -19.08 10.34 -12.86
CA GLU A 145 -19.76 9.33 -12.04
C GLU A 145 -19.09 7.96 -12.10
N ARG A 146 -18.16 7.75 -13.04
CA ARG A 146 -17.23 6.61 -13.12
C ARG A 146 -16.06 6.62 -12.12
N ALA A 147 -16.06 7.54 -11.15
CA ALA A 147 -15.02 7.58 -10.12
C ALA A 147 -15.25 6.58 -8.98
N VAL A 148 -14.17 5.97 -8.51
CA VAL A 148 -14.11 5.01 -7.39
C VAL A 148 -12.87 5.29 -6.53
N ALA A 149 -12.80 4.74 -5.32
CA ALA A 149 -11.61 4.88 -4.47
C ALA A 149 -11.26 3.59 -3.73
N THR A 150 -9.97 3.41 -3.44
CA THR A 150 -9.54 2.40 -2.47
C THR A 150 -9.93 2.82 -1.05
N CYS A 151 -10.09 1.85 -0.16
CA CYS A 151 -10.48 2.13 1.22
C CYS A 151 -9.26 2.26 2.14
N GLY A 152 -8.41 3.27 1.89
CA GLY A 152 -7.20 3.53 2.70
C GLY A 152 -6.11 2.46 2.54
N THR A 153 -5.96 1.95 1.31
CA THR A 153 -4.93 0.98 0.92
C THR A 153 -4.43 1.31 -0.48
N ALA A 154 -3.24 0.81 -0.83
CA ALA A 154 -2.77 0.87 -2.21
C ALA A 154 -3.68 0.02 -3.12
N LEU A 155 -3.69 0.30 -4.42
CA LEU A 155 -4.35 -0.57 -5.40
C LEU A 155 -3.74 -1.98 -5.31
N THR A 156 -4.59 -3.01 -5.38
CA THR A 156 -4.22 -4.41 -5.21
C THR A 156 -4.49 -5.19 -6.50
N PRO A 157 -3.92 -6.40 -6.67
CA PRO A 157 -4.29 -7.28 -7.79
C PRO A 157 -5.79 -7.62 -7.82
N SER A 158 -6.41 -7.81 -6.65
CA SER A 158 -7.86 -8.01 -6.54
C SER A 158 -8.65 -6.82 -7.07
N HIS A 159 -8.24 -5.59 -6.74
CA HIS A 159 -8.86 -4.38 -7.29
C HIS A 159 -8.69 -4.31 -8.81
N ALA A 160 -7.49 -4.55 -9.33
CA ALA A 160 -7.23 -4.54 -10.76
C ALA A 160 -8.10 -5.58 -11.51
N ARG A 161 -8.18 -6.80 -10.98
CA ARG A 161 -9.09 -7.85 -11.48
C ARG A 161 -10.55 -7.42 -11.45
N LEU A 162 -10.99 -6.78 -10.37
CA LEU A 162 -12.36 -6.28 -10.23
C LEU A 162 -12.66 -5.19 -11.25
N ILE A 163 -11.75 -4.23 -11.42
CA ILE A 163 -11.83 -3.14 -12.39
C ILE A 163 -11.98 -3.68 -13.81
N GLY A 164 -11.18 -4.69 -14.18
CA GLY A 164 -11.21 -5.34 -15.50
C GLY A 164 -12.55 -5.98 -15.88
N ARG A 165 -13.46 -6.17 -14.91
CA ARG A 165 -14.84 -6.63 -15.18
C ARG A 165 -15.76 -5.52 -15.73
N PHE A 166 -15.37 -4.26 -15.58
CA PHE A 166 -16.20 -3.10 -15.91
C PHE A 166 -15.56 -2.16 -16.92
N ALA A 167 -14.24 -2.06 -16.93
CA ALA A 167 -13.51 -1.14 -17.81
C ALA A 167 -12.09 -1.66 -18.09
N ARG A 168 -11.59 -1.37 -19.28
CA ARG A 168 -10.19 -1.61 -19.64
C ARG A 168 -9.30 -0.42 -19.31
N ARG A 169 -9.79 0.81 -19.47
CA ARG A 169 -9.03 2.01 -19.15
C ARG A 169 -9.15 2.35 -17.67
N VAL A 170 -8.02 2.61 -17.03
CA VAL A 170 -7.94 2.98 -15.61
C VAL A 170 -7.20 4.31 -15.49
N VAL A 171 -7.90 5.36 -15.05
CA VAL A 171 -7.29 6.67 -14.81
C VAL A 171 -6.98 6.80 -13.33
N LEU A 172 -5.71 6.90 -12.98
CA LEU A 172 -5.25 7.19 -11.63
C LEU A 172 -5.32 8.70 -11.40
N ALA A 173 -6.11 9.12 -10.41
CA ALA A 173 -6.25 10.50 -9.96
C ALA A 173 -5.74 10.63 -8.52
N PHE A 174 -4.44 10.35 -8.34
CA PHE A 174 -3.72 10.44 -7.07
C PHE A 174 -2.87 11.70 -7.02
N ASP A 175 -2.38 12.05 -5.84
CA ASP A 175 -1.37 13.11 -5.71
C ASP A 175 -0.12 12.72 -6.52
N ALA A 176 0.50 13.71 -7.17
CA ALA A 176 1.56 13.53 -8.16
C ALA A 176 2.75 12.74 -7.58
N ASP A 177 2.94 12.69 -6.27
CA ASP A 177 4.08 12.07 -5.59
C ASP A 177 3.98 10.54 -5.38
N GLY A 178 2.82 9.91 -5.57
CA GLY A 178 2.57 8.53 -5.12
C GLY A 178 3.08 7.38 -6.00
N ALA A 179 3.52 7.63 -7.25
CA ALA A 179 3.87 6.56 -8.19
C ALA A 179 5.38 6.21 -8.17
N GLY A 180 5.84 5.55 -7.11
CA GLY A 180 7.20 4.99 -7.02
C GLY A 180 7.45 3.77 -7.94
N GLN A 181 8.70 3.32 -8.05
CA GLN A 181 9.08 2.16 -8.90
C GLN A 181 8.34 0.86 -8.54
N ALA A 182 8.16 0.57 -7.24
CA ALA A 182 7.41 -0.60 -6.81
C ALA A 182 5.94 -0.59 -7.26
N ALA A 183 5.37 0.59 -7.55
CA ALA A 183 4.02 0.71 -8.08
C ALA A 183 3.96 0.41 -9.58
N ALA A 184 5.04 0.67 -10.34
CA ALA A 184 5.07 0.50 -11.79
C ALA A 184 5.10 -0.97 -12.23
N GLU A 185 5.93 -1.79 -11.59
CA GLU A 185 5.98 -3.24 -11.89
C GLU A 185 4.61 -3.89 -11.70
N ARG A 186 3.90 -3.53 -10.62
CA ARG A 186 2.54 -4.01 -10.38
C ARG A 186 1.55 -3.52 -11.44
N VAL A 187 1.64 -2.26 -11.84
CA VAL A 187 0.78 -1.69 -12.89
C VAL A 187 0.96 -2.47 -14.19
N TYR A 188 2.18 -2.67 -14.66
CA TYR A 188 2.43 -3.42 -15.90
C TYR A 188 2.02 -4.89 -15.80
N ALA A 189 2.24 -5.53 -14.64
CA ALA A 189 1.75 -6.88 -14.41
C ALA A 189 0.21 -6.96 -14.51
N TRP A 190 -0.50 -5.94 -14.03
CA TRP A 190 -1.96 -5.87 -14.15
C TRP A 190 -2.43 -5.54 -15.57
N GLU A 191 -1.70 -4.70 -16.32
CA GLU A 191 -1.98 -4.47 -17.74
C GLU A 191 -1.90 -5.78 -18.53
N GLU A 192 -0.88 -6.60 -18.26
CA GLU A 192 -0.70 -7.90 -18.91
C GLU A 192 -1.72 -8.95 -18.42
N GLU A 193 -1.85 -9.15 -17.10
CA GLU A 193 -2.70 -10.20 -16.51
C GLU A 193 -4.19 -9.93 -16.77
N PHE A 194 -4.62 -8.66 -16.69
CA PHE A 194 -6.03 -8.28 -16.74
C PHE A 194 -6.43 -7.50 -18.00
N GLY A 195 -5.50 -7.25 -18.92
CA GLY A 195 -5.78 -6.50 -20.16
C GLY A 195 -6.17 -5.04 -19.91
N LEU A 196 -5.64 -4.46 -18.83
CA LEU A 196 -5.91 -3.07 -18.44
C LEU A 196 -4.97 -2.09 -19.17
N GLN A 197 -5.36 -0.82 -19.15
CA GLN A 197 -4.56 0.30 -19.67
C GLN A 197 -4.57 1.41 -18.63
N PHE A 198 -3.43 1.67 -18.01
CA PHE A 198 -3.32 2.70 -16.98
C PHE A 198 -2.95 4.05 -17.58
N ALA A 199 -3.66 5.07 -17.13
CA ALA A 199 -3.39 6.47 -17.39
C ALA A 199 -3.34 7.25 -16.08
N VAL A 200 -2.73 8.43 -16.09
CA VAL A 200 -2.62 9.32 -14.93
C VAL A 200 -3.19 10.68 -15.28
N ALA A 201 -4.13 11.15 -14.46
CA ALA A 201 -4.63 12.51 -14.53
C ALA A 201 -3.65 13.45 -13.85
N ALA A 202 -3.16 14.45 -14.59
CA ALA A 202 -2.27 15.46 -14.04
C ALA A 202 -3.09 16.53 -13.30
N LEU A 203 -3.23 16.38 -11.99
CA LEU A 203 -3.87 17.38 -11.15
C LEU A 203 -2.91 18.55 -10.86
N PRO A 204 -3.44 19.76 -10.58
CA PRO A 204 -2.63 20.86 -10.07
C PRO A 204 -1.86 20.47 -8.80
N GLU A 205 -0.66 21.04 -8.62
CA GLU A 205 0.20 20.72 -7.48
C GLU A 205 -0.51 20.97 -6.13
N GLY A 206 -0.53 19.96 -5.27
CA GLY A 206 -1.17 20.01 -3.96
C GLY A 206 -2.71 19.97 -3.97
N ALA A 207 -3.34 19.73 -5.12
CA ALA A 207 -4.78 19.54 -5.23
C ALA A 207 -5.14 18.05 -5.28
N ASP A 208 -6.11 17.63 -4.46
CA ASP A 208 -6.78 16.33 -4.59
C ASP A 208 -8.08 16.47 -5.43
N PRO A 209 -8.64 15.38 -5.98
CA PRO A 209 -9.84 15.47 -6.81
C PRO A 209 -11.05 16.05 -6.06
N GLY A 210 -11.16 15.84 -4.75
CA GLY A 210 -12.25 16.35 -3.94
C GLY A 210 -12.21 17.87 -3.80
N ASP A 211 -11.03 18.41 -3.51
CA ASP A 211 -10.77 19.85 -3.40
C ASP A 211 -10.88 20.53 -4.77
N LEU A 212 -10.37 19.90 -5.84
CA LEU A 212 -10.50 20.42 -7.20
C LEU A 212 -11.95 20.39 -7.69
N ALA A 213 -12.73 19.35 -7.39
CA ALA A 213 -14.15 19.30 -7.73
C ALA A 213 -14.96 20.45 -7.10
N GLY A 214 -14.58 20.89 -5.90
CA GLY A 214 -15.24 22.01 -5.22
C GLY A 214 -14.82 23.38 -5.72
N SER A 215 -13.54 23.54 -6.09
CA SER A 215 -12.94 24.83 -6.49
C SER A 215 -13.00 25.08 -8.00
N ASP A 216 -12.68 24.08 -8.82
CA ASP A 216 -12.71 24.12 -10.28
C ASP A 216 -13.08 22.74 -10.89
N PRO A 217 -14.39 22.41 -10.91
CA PRO A 217 -14.85 21.14 -11.47
C PRO A 217 -14.55 20.96 -12.96
N GLU A 218 -14.37 22.05 -13.71
CA GLU A 218 -14.01 21.98 -15.12
C GLU A 218 -12.54 21.60 -15.31
N ALA A 219 -11.63 22.19 -14.51
CA ALA A 219 -10.23 21.76 -14.49
C ALA A 219 -10.10 20.28 -14.11
N LEU A 220 -10.91 19.78 -13.16
CA LEU A 220 -10.94 18.35 -12.84
C LEU A 220 -11.34 17.49 -14.05
N ARG A 221 -12.43 17.86 -14.75
CA ARG A 221 -12.85 17.15 -15.97
C ARG A 221 -11.76 17.14 -17.04
N GLN A 222 -11.16 18.30 -17.30
CA GLN A 222 -10.07 18.42 -18.27
C GLN A 222 -8.84 17.58 -17.90
N ALA A 223 -8.50 17.50 -16.60
CA ALA A 223 -7.41 16.67 -16.13
C ALA A 223 -7.69 15.16 -16.32
N ILE A 224 -8.92 14.71 -16.09
CA ILE A 224 -9.33 13.31 -16.34
C ILE A 224 -9.38 13.00 -17.84
N ASP A 225 -10.01 13.87 -18.64
CA ASP A 225 -10.14 13.67 -20.09
C ASP A 225 -8.78 13.75 -20.79
N GLY A 226 -7.87 14.60 -20.28
CA GLY A 226 -6.48 14.72 -20.70
C GLY A 226 -5.52 13.75 -20.03
N ALA A 227 -6.01 12.73 -19.31
CA ALA A 227 -5.13 11.78 -18.63
C ALA A 227 -4.21 11.04 -19.61
N ARG A 228 -2.92 11.03 -19.29
CA ARG A 228 -1.85 10.49 -20.16
C ARG A 228 -1.52 9.04 -19.79
N PRO A 229 -1.07 8.20 -20.73
CA PRO A 229 -0.56 6.87 -20.43
C PRO A 229 0.42 6.87 -19.25
N PHE A 230 0.38 5.82 -18.42
CA PHE A 230 1.16 5.75 -17.19
C PHE A 230 2.68 5.93 -17.42
N LEU A 231 3.22 5.26 -18.45
CA LEU A 231 4.63 5.41 -18.82
C LEU A 231 4.96 6.83 -19.31
N GLU A 232 4.11 7.41 -20.17
CA GLU A 232 4.26 8.78 -20.67
C GLU A 232 4.35 9.77 -19.52
N PHE A 233 3.40 9.70 -18.58
CA PHE A 233 3.37 10.58 -17.42
C PHE A 233 4.67 10.50 -16.60
N ARG A 234 5.20 9.29 -16.38
CA ARG A 234 6.45 9.09 -15.62
C ARG A 234 7.66 9.62 -16.37
N VAL A 235 7.75 9.38 -17.68
CA VAL A 235 8.83 9.90 -18.54
C VAL A 235 8.81 11.43 -18.54
N ASP A 236 7.66 12.03 -18.82
CA ASP A 236 7.51 13.49 -18.89
C ASP A 236 7.90 14.15 -17.57
N ARG A 237 7.57 13.53 -16.43
CA ARG A 237 7.95 14.03 -15.11
C ARG A 237 9.45 14.03 -14.88
N VAL A 238 10.16 13.00 -15.32
CA VAL A 238 11.63 12.94 -15.25
C VAL A 238 12.24 14.01 -16.14
N LEU A 239 11.76 14.14 -17.38
CA LEU A 239 12.27 15.12 -18.32
C LEU A 239 12.02 16.56 -17.85
N ALA A 240 10.85 16.85 -17.30
CA ALA A 240 10.51 18.18 -16.76
C ALA A 240 11.36 18.60 -15.54
N ARG A 241 11.92 17.63 -14.80
CA ARG A 241 12.86 17.88 -13.68
C ARG A 241 14.31 18.00 -14.14
N GLY A 242 14.63 17.51 -15.34
CA GLY A 242 15.96 17.55 -15.91
C GLY A 242 16.34 18.93 -16.45
N ASP A 243 17.64 19.24 -16.41
CA ASP A 243 18.20 20.35 -17.17
C ASP A 243 18.39 19.91 -18.62
N LEU A 244 17.51 20.33 -19.53
CA LEU A 244 17.62 19.99 -20.95
C LEU A 244 18.44 21.03 -21.74
N ASP A 245 18.92 22.09 -21.10
CA ASP A 245 19.73 23.12 -21.76
C ASP A 245 21.21 22.72 -21.81
N SER A 246 21.71 21.97 -20.82
CA SER A 246 23.07 21.45 -20.82
C SER A 246 23.21 20.06 -21.46
N ALA A 247 24.37 19.77 -22.05
CA ALA A 247 24.64 18.46 -22.64
C ALA A 247 24.66 17.35 -21.56
N GLU A 248 25.26 17.63 -20.41
CA GLU A 248 25.30 16.73 -19.25
C GLU A 248 23.90 16.51 -18.67
N GLY A 249 23.08 17.56 -18.59
CA GLY A 249 21.71 17.47 -18.12
C GLY A 249 20.83 16.63 -19.03
N ARG A 250 20.86 16.87 -20.36
CA ARG A 250 20.15 16.04 -21.36
C ARG A 250 20.56 14.58 -21.29
N ALA A 251 21.86 14.30 -21.18
CA ALA A 251 22.36 12.92 -21.07
C ALA A 251 21.88 12.21 -19.78
N ARG A 252 21.83 12.93 -18.65
CA ARG A 252 21.29 12.39 -17.38
C ARG A 252 19.78 12.14 -17.48
N ALA A 253 19.02 13.12 -17.93
CA ALA A 253 17.56 13.03 -18.06
C ALA A 253 17.15 11.88 -19.01
N ALA A 254 17.81 11.77 -20.17
CA ALA A 254 17.57 10.67 -21.10
C ALA A 254 17.88 9.30 -20.48
N THR A 255 18.98 9.19 -19.71
CA THR A 255 19.37 7.93 -19.05
C THR A 255 18.37 7.53 -17.95
N GLU A 256 17.88 8.50 -17.18
CA GLU A 256 16.87 8.27 -16.15
C GLU A 256 15.52 7.88 -16.77
N ALA A 257 15.05 8.61 -17.78
CA ALA A 257 13.82 8.29 -18.50
C ALA A 257 13.87 6.90 -19.14
N MET A 258 15.00 6.52 -19.75
CA MET A 258 15.18 5.17 -20.30
C MET A 258 15.17 4.07 -19.25
N THR A 259 15.52 4.37 -18.00
CA THR A 259 15.42 3.40 -16.90
C THR A 259 13.94 3.07 -16.65
N LEU A 260 13.04 4.05 -16.74
CA LEU A 260 11.59 3.83 -16.62
C LEU A 260 11.01 3.09 -17.82
N VAL A 261 11.44 3.46 -19.03
CA VAL A 261 11.01 2.77 -20.26
C VAL A 261 11.41 1.31 -20.24
N ALA A 262 12.60 0.98 -19.73
CA ALA A 262 13.07 -0.41 -19.61
C ALA A 262 12.16 -1.31 -18.78
N GLU A 263 11.37 -0.76 -17.85
CA GLU A 263 10.40 -1.48 -17.01
C GLU A 263 9.17 -1.99 -17.81
N HIS A 264 8.89 -1.40 -18.98
CA HIS A 264 7.71 -1.77 -19.77
C HIS A 264 7.93 -3.11 -20.49
N PRO A 265 6.96 -4.06 -20.45
CA PRO A 265 7.14 -5.39 -21.03
C PRO A 265 7.26 -5.37 -22.56
N ASP A 266 6.43 -4.57 -23.22
CA ASP A 266 6.40 -4.47 -24.68
C ASP A 266 7.65 -3.77 -25.26
N SER A 267 8.38 -4.44 -26.15
CA SER A 267 9.59 -3.91 -26.80
C SER A 267 9.34 -2.85 -27.87
N LEU A 268 8.18 -2.89 -28.55
CA LEU A 268 7.79 -1.87 -29.53
C LEU A 268 7.42 -0.58 -28.82
N VAL A 269 6.68 -0.66 -27.72
CA VAL A 269 6.38 0.51 -26.88
C VAL A 269 7.68 1.14 -26.40
N ARG A 270 8.62 0.33 -25.90
CA ARG A 270 9.94 0.80 -25.48
C ARG A 270 10.71 1.53 -26.57
N ASP A 271 10.70 1.01 -27.80
CA ASP A 271 11.40 1.63 -28.93
C ASP A 271 10.79 2.99 -29.29
N GLN A 272 9.45 3.12 -29.26
CA GLN A 272 8.78 4.40 -29.53
C GLN A 272 9.12 5.47 -28.49
N TYR A 273 9.09 5.12 -27.20
CA TYR A 273 9.51 6.06 -26.16
C TYR A 273 11.00 6.40 -26.26
N ALA A 274 11.86 5.45 -26.62
CA ALA A 274 13.27 5.72 -26.86
C ALA A 274 13.48 6.76 -27.99
N MET A 275 12.69 6.68 -29.08
CA MET A 275 12.73 7.68 -30.15
C MET A 275 12.29 9.07 -29.63
N SER A 276 11.18 9.15 -28.89
CA SER A 276 10.69 10.40 -28.31
C SER A 276 11.70 11.03 -27.35
N ILE A 277 12.28 10.24 -26.44
CA ILE A 277 13.30 10.71 -25.49
C ILE A 277 14.56 11.17 -26.22
N ALA A 278 15.00 10.45 -27.27
CA ALA A 278 16.18 10.83 -28.04
C ALA A 278 16.00 12.18 -28.73
N ASP A 279 14.82 12.45 -29.27
CA ASP A 279 14.46 13.72 -29.91
C ASP A 279 14.42 14.87 -28.88
N GLN A 280 13.65 14.70 -27.79
CA GLN A 280 13.51 15.73 -26.74
C GLN A 280 14.84 16.07 -26.05
N CYS A 281 15.67 15.06 -25.78
CA CYS A 281 16.99 15.23 -25.17
C CYS A 281 18.11 15.46 -26.18
N GLN A 282 17.82 15.52 -27.49
CA GLN A 282 18.81 15.74 -28.54
C GLN A 282 20.05 14.81 -28.42
N VAL A 283 19.81 13.53 -28.10
CA VAL A 283 20.86 12.50 -27.94
C VAL A 283 20.77 11.48 -29.07
N GLY A 284 21.88 10.80 -29.35
CA GLY A 284 21.91 9.74 -30.35
C GLY A 284 21.05 8.54 -29.96
N ILE A 285 20.06 8.20 -30.79
CA ILE A 285 19.12 7.09 -30.56
C ILE A 285 19.82 5.74 -30.36
N ASP A 286 20.91 5.48 -31.11
CA ASP A 286 21.64 4.21 -30.99
C ASP A 286 22.36 4.07 -29.65
N GLU A 287 22.90 5.17 -29.11
CA GLU A 287 23.51 5.18 -27.79
C GLU A 287 22.44 5.01 -26.70
N LEU A 288 21.29 5.66 -26.87
CA LEU A 288 20.17 5.54 -25.94
C LEU A 288 19.61 4.11 -25.88
N ARG A 289 19.45 3.47 -27.04
CA ARG A 289 19.05 2.05 -27.15
C ARG A 289 20.05 1.12 -26.50
N ARG A 290 21.35 1.33 -26.69
CA ARG A 290 22.40 0.54 -26.01
C ARG A 290 22.28 0.63 -24.49
N ARG A 291 22.07 1.82 -23.96
CA ARG A 291 21.88 2.03 -22.51
C ARG A 291 20.58 1.41 -21.99
N GLY A 292 19.49 1.53 -22.74
CA GLY A 292 18.23 0.87 -22.42
C GLY A 292 18.37 -0.66 -22.37
N ALA A 293 19.05 -1.25 -23.35
CA ALA A 293 19.32 -2.70 -23.37
C ALA A 293 20.17 -3.15 -22.17
N ALA A 294 21.18 -2.35 -21.78
CA ALA A 294 21.98 -2.62 -20.59
C ALA A 294 21.15 -2.55 -19.29
N ALA A 295 20.20 -1.60 -19.20
CA ALA A 295 19.29 -1.49 -18.05
C ALA A 295 18.35 -2.70 -17.94
N VAL A 296 17.81 -3.17 -19.06
CA VAL A 296 16.98 -4.40 -19.11
C VAL A 296 17.80 -5.63 -18.71
N ALA A 297 19.03 -5.76 -19.24
CA ALA A 297 19.91 -6.89 -18.97
C ALA A 297 20.41 -6.94 -17.51
N ALA A 298 20.50 -5.78 -16.84
CA ALA A 298 20.87 -5.70 -15.43
C ALA A 298 19.78 -6.21 -14.48
N GLY A 299 18.53 -6.32 -14.95
CA GLY A 299 17.35 -6.64 -14.13
C GLY A 299 17.10 -5.61 -13.01
N PRO A 300 16.06 -5.79 -12.19
CA PRO A 300 15.86 -5.00 -10.98
C PRO A 300 16.88 -5.43 -9.91
N ARG A 301 18.17 -5.21 -10.17
CA ARG A 301 19.21 -5.22 -9.14
C ARG A 301 19.50 -3.78 -8.79
N GLY A 302 19.27 -3.46 -7.51
CA GLY A 302 19.43 -2.13 -6.92
C GLY A 302 20.61 -1.37 -7.52
N ARG A 303 20.29 -0.30 -8.24
CA ARG A 303 21.28 0.58 -8.81
C ARG A 303 21.85 1.42 -7.67
N THR A 304 22.95 0.95 -7.09
CA THR A 304 23.87 1.78 -6.31
C THR A 304 24.30 2.94 -7.21
N VAL A 305 23.79 4.13 -6.92
CA VAL A 305 24.29 5.36 -7.55
C VAL A 305 25.72 5.56 -7.04
N PRO A 306 26.72 5.74 -7.91
CA PRO A 306 28.05 6.07 -7.47
C PRO A 306 28.02 7.45 -6.80
N ALA A 307 28.41 7.47 -5.53
CA ALA A 307 28.54 8.68 -4.74
C ALA A 307 29.55 9.62 -5.42
N SER A 308 29.06 10.75 -5.92
CA SER A 308 29.90 11.93 -6.13
C SER A 308 29.16 13.14 -5.56
N ASP A 309 29.81 13.72 -4.55
CA ASP A 309 29.66 15.05 -3.98
C ASP A 309 28.37 15.81 -4.27
N ARG A 310 27.44 15.77 -3.31
CA ARG A 310 26.67 16.96 -2.94
C ARG A 310 26.60 17.09 -1.43
N THR A 311 27.45 17.97 -0.93
CA THR A 311 27.32 18.63 0.35
C THR A 311 26.02 19.44 0.42
N ALA A 312 25.33 19.29 1.55
CA ALA A 312 24.42 20.24 2.20
C ALA A 312 23.36 20.98 1.33
N ALA A 313 22.11 20.50 1.37
CA ALA A 313 20.92 21.33 1.50
C ALA A 313 19.74 20.48 2.01
N GLY A 314 19.11 20.90 3.11
CA GLY A 314 18.07 20.14 3.80
C GLY A 314 16.74 20.05 3.03
N ALA A 315 16.03 18.96 3.28
CA ALA A 315 14.61 18.78 2.97
C ALA A 315 13.94 17.95 4.07
N SER A 316 12.67 18.29 4.30
CA SER A 316 11.75 18.03 5.40
C SER A 316 11.47 16.55 5.76
N PRO A 317 10.81 16.26 6.91
CA PRO A 317 10.66 14.91 7.44
C PRO A 317 9.59 14.12 6.70
N ASP A 318 10.02 13.01 6.13
CA ASP A 318 9.23 11.91 5.57
C ASP A 318 8.44 11.20 6.70
N THR A 319 7.11 11.26 6.67
CA THR A 319 6.24 10.46 7.55
C THR A 319 6.17 9.03 6.98
N GLY A 320 7.25 8.28 7.16
CA GLY A 320 7.43 6.93 6.65
C GLY A 320 6.51 5.89 7.31
N HIS A 321 5.77 5.15 6.49
CA HIS A 321 5.22 3.86 6.90
C HIS A 321 6.38 2.89 7.15
N LEU A 322 6.59 2.51 8.42
CA LEU A 322 7.63 1.55 8.80
C LEU A 322 7.22 0.14 8.39
N THR A 323 8.16 -0.62 7.83
CA THR A 323 7.97 -2.05 7.49
C THR A 323 7.89 -2.89 8.77
N PRO A 324 7.24 -4.08 8.76
CA PRO A 324 7.17 -4.96 9.94
C PRO A 324 8.55 -5.29 10.54
N GLU A 325 9.58 -5.42 9.71
CA GLU A 325 10.97 -5.63 10.16
C GLU A 325 11.52 -4.42 10.93
N THR A 326 11.33 -3.21 10.42
CA THR A 326 11.75 -1.99 11.11
C THR A 326 10.94 -1.73 12.38
N GLN A 327 9.64 -2.09 12.40
CA GLN A 327 8.81 -2.06 13.60
C GLN A 327 9.33 -3.05 14.67
N ALA A 328 9.73 -4.27 14.27
CA ALA A 328 10.30 -5.24 15.19
C ALA A 328 11.66 -4.80 15.76
N LEU A 329 12.53 -4.22 14.93
CA LEU A 329 13.80 -3.64 15.40
C LEU A 329 13.55 -2.45 16.32
N ARG A 330 12.56 -1.60 16.02
CA ARG A 330 12.17 -0.49 16.89
C ARG A 330 11.66 -0.99 18.24
N LEU A 331 10.79 -2.01 18.24
CA LEU A 331 10.38 -2.68 19.48
C LEU A 331 11.57 -3.27 20.23
N LEU A 332 12.51 -3.92 19.54
CA LEU A 332 13.71 -4.48 20.17
C LEU A 332 14.60 -3.41 20.83
N VAL A 333 14.67 -2.21 20.25
CA VAL A 333 15.44 -1.09 20.81
C VAL A 333 14.73 -0.45 22.02
N HIS A 334 13.41 -0.28 21.97
CA HIS A 334 12.67 0.48 22.99
C HIS A 334 12.06 -0.39 24.10
N ARG A 335 11.58 -1.59 23.77
CA ARG A 335 10.85 -2.51 24.65
C ARG A 335 11.13 -3.97 24.22
N PRO A 336 12.34 -4.52 24.51
CA PRO A 336 12.75 -5.83 24.00
C PRO A 336 11.96 -7.01 24.58
N ASP A 337 11.49 -6.93 25.83
CA ASP A 337 10.89 -8.07 26.55
C ASP A 337 9.74 -8.77 25.81
N PRO A 338 8.76 -8.07 25.20
CA PRO A 338 7.61 -8.71 24.57
C PRO A 338 7.89 -9.39 23.22
N ILE A 339 9.08 -9.17 22.62
CA ILE A 339 9.36 -9.61 21.24
C ILE A 339 10.65 -10.40 21.09
N SER A 340 11.66 -10.13 21.92
CA SER A 340 13.03 -10.66 21.80
C SER A 340 13.11 -12.19 21.72
N VAL A 341 12.29 -12.91 22.48
CA VAL A 341 12.27 -14.38 22.52
C VAL A 341 11.68 -15.03 21.26
N HIS A 342 10.89 -14.27 20.48
CA HIS A 342 10.21 -14.76 19.28
C HIS A 342 10.90 -14.34 17.98
N LEU A 343 11.85 -13.39 18.04
CA LEU A 343 12.58 -12.94 16.86
C LEU A 343 13.71 -13.91 16.52
N SER A 344 13.89 -14.16 15.22
CA SER A 344 14.98 -14.95 14.67
C SER A 344 15.45 -14.39 13.31
N PRO A 345 16.66 -14.76 12.84
CA PRO A 345 17.21 -14.22 11.60
C PRO A 345 16.37 -14.50 10.35
N VAL A 346 15.59 -15.60 10.32
CA VAL A 346 14.74 -15.99 9.19
C VAL A 346 13.55 -15.05 8.96
N LEU A 347 13.16 -14.29 9.98
CA LEU A 347 12.08 -13.32 9.89
C LEU A 347 12.44 -12.07 9.08
N PHE A 348 13.73 -11.76 8.93
CA PHE A 348 14.23 -10.56 8.27
C PHE A 348 14.74 -10.88 6.86
N ASP A 349 14.03 -10.39 5.85
CA ASP A 349 14.42 -10.49 4.43
C ASP A 349 15.45 -9.42 4.07
N ASP A 350 15.28 -8.21 4.58
CA ASP A 350 16.21 -7.12 4.31
C ASP A 350 17.56 -7.34 5.03
N ARG A 351 18.64 -7.20 4.26
CA ARG A 351 20.00 -7.46 4.76
C ARG A 351 20.43 -6.48 5.86
N LEU A 352 20.04 -5.21 5.78
CA LEU A 352 20.37 -4.22 6.81
C LEU A 352 19.57 -4.49 8.09
N ASN A 353 18.29 -4.81 7.96
CA ASN A 353 17.45 -5.14 9.11
C ASN A 353 17.93 -6.43 9.82
N ARG A 354 18.30 -7.46 9.05
CA ARG A 354 18.86 -8.70 9.59
C ARG A 354 20.18 -8.47 10.31
N ALA A 355 21.08 -7.66 9.73
CA ALA A 355 22.34 -7.28 10.37
C ALA A 355 22.11 -6.47 11.66
N ALA A 356 21.13 -5.56 11.66
CA ALA A 356 20.77 -4.81 12.84
C ALA A 356 20.22 -5.69 13.96
N TYR A 357 19.32 -6.63 13.64
CA TYR A 357 18.80 -7.61 14.59
C TYR A 357 19.92 -8.45 15.21
N LEU A 358 20.83 -9.00 14.40
CA LEU A 358 21.94 -9.82 14.87
C LEU A 358 22.85 -9.05 15.83
N ALA A 359 23.16 -7.80 15.51
CA ALA A 359 24.01 -6.94 16.35
C ALA A 359 23.32 -6.53 17.66
N LEU A 360 22.02 -6.21 17.63
CA LEU A 360 21.23 -5.92 18.84
C LEU A 360 21.15 -7.16 19.75
N ARG A 361 20.98 -8.34 19.16
CA ARG A 361 20.94 -9.63 19.89
C ARG A 361 22.30 -9.96 20.53
N GLU A 362 23.39 -9.76 19.81
CA GLU A 362 24.74 -10.08 20.30
C GLU A 362 25.22 -9.10 21.38
N ALA A 363 24.98 -7.80 21.19
CA ALA A 363 25.43 -6.78 22.13
C ALA A 363 24.55 -6.68 23.38
N GLY A 364 23.25 -7.00 23.27
CA GLY A 364 22.28 -6.86 24.35
C GLY A 364 21.88 -5.40 24.65
N ASP A 365 22.58 -4.42 24.08
CA ASP A 365 22.27 -2.99 24.17
C ASP A 365 22.56 -2.24 22.86
N LEU A 366 21.85 -1.13 22.65
CA LEU A 366 21.95 -0.32 21.43
C LEU A 366 23.34 0.29 21.22
N HIS A 367 24.03 0.69 22.29
CA HIS A 367 25.33 1.36 22.18
C HIS A 367 26.40 0.38 21.73
N GLY A 368 26.45 -0.81 22.34
CA GLY A 368 27.33 -1.90 21.96
C GLY A 368 27.06 -2.41 20.55
N ALA A 369 25.79 -2.49 20.13
CA ALA A 369 25.41 -2.93 18.79
C ALA A 369 25.93 -1.97 17.70
N ARG A 370 25.73 -0.65 17.89
CA ARG A 370 26.14 0.37 16.91
C ARG A 370 27.65 0.48 16.74
N ALA A 371 28.43 0.14 17.76
CA ALA A 371 29.89 0.23 17.71
C ALA A 371 30.56 -0.88 16.86
N LYS A 372 29.84 -1.96 16.54
CA LYS A 372 30.39 -3.17 15.92
C LYS A 372 29.87 -3.45 14.51
N VAL A 373 29.07 -2.56 13.94
CA VAL A 373 28.41 -2.75 12.64
C VAL A 373 28.85 -1.70 11.63
N GLU A 374 28.59 -1.98 10.36
CA GLU A 374 28.80 -1.04 9.25
C GLU A 374 28.00 0.27 9.46
N PRO A 375 28.48 1.42 8.93
CA PRO A 375 27.85 2.72 9.14
C PRO A 375 26.34 2.76 8.84
N ASP A 376 25.93 2.14 7.74
CA ASP A 376 24.52 2.13 7.32
C ASP A 376 23.61 1.40 8.33
N VAL A 377 24.12 0.34 8.96
CA VAL A 377 23.42 -0.43 9.99
C VAL A 377 23.38 0.34 11.31
N ALA A 378 24.47 1.01 11.67
CA ALA A 378 24.53 1.88 12.85
C ALA A 378 23.60 3.10 12.73
N ASP A 379 23.42 3.63 11.51
CA ASP A 379 22.52 4.73 11.19
C ASP A 379 21.06 4.30 11.25
N LEU A 380 20.72 3.12 10.70
CA LEU A 380 19.40 2.53 10.84
C LEU A 380 19.00 2.40 12.32
N MET A 381 19.84 1.79 13.16
CA MET A 381 19.59 1.68 14.59
C MET A 381 19.46 3.06 15.26
N GLY A 382 20.27 4.04 14.85
CA GLY A 382 20.18 5.41 15.35
C GLY A 382 18.84 6.07 15.04
N LYS A 383 18.31 5.86 13.83
CA LYS A 383 16.98 6.35 13.43
C LYS A 383 15.87 5.67 14.22
N LEU A 384 15.93 4.35 14.39
CA LEU A 384 14.92 3.60 15.14
C LEU A 384 14.88 4.01 16.62
N ALA A 385 16.03 4.33 17.21
CA ALA A 385 16.13 4.75 18.61
C ALA A 385 15.45 6.09 18.92
N VAL A 386 15.25 6.96 17.92
CA VAL A 386 14.58 8.27 18.10
C VAL A 386 13.11 8.26 17.68
N GLN A 387 12.61 7.15 17.14
CA GLN A 387 11.22 6.97 16.74
C GLN A 387 10.39 6.37 17.89
N ASP A 388 9.15 6.83 18.06
CA ASP A 388 8.24 6.28 19.08
C ASP A 388 7.78 4.86 18.69
N ALA A 389 7.85 3.91 19.62
CA ALA A 389 7.42 2.53 19.46
C ALA A 389 6.04 2.25 20.10
N THR A 390 5.36 3.26 20.64
CA THR A 390 4.15 3.08 21.44
C THR A 390 2.96 2.53 20.64
N ASP A 391 2.93 2.80 19.33
CA ASP A 391 1.89 2.31 18.42
C ASP A 391 2.17 0.90 17.86
N ASP A 392 3.36 0.34 18.11
CA ASP A 392 3.70 -1.01 17.65
C ASP A 392 3.17 -2.08 18.62
N GLU A 393 2.14 -2.81 18.22
CA GLU A 393 1.64 -3.97 18.98
C GLU A 393 2.54 -5.20 18.73
N PRO A 394 3.23 -5.76 19.75
CA PRO A 394 4.23 -6.82 19.56
C PRO A 394 3.70 -8.06 18.86
N LEU A 395 2.54 -8.57 19.29
CA LEU A 395 1.92 -9.74 18.67
C LEU A 395 1.57 -9.47 17.20
N GLY A 396 0.96 -8.31 16.91
CA GLY A 396 0.64 -7.91 15.54
C GLY A 396 1.87 -7.74 14.64
N VAL A 397 2.99 -7.25 15.17
CA VAL A 397 4.27 -7.20 14.44
C VAL A 397 4.81 -8.61 14.17
N LEU A 398 4.81 -9.49 15.18
CA LEU A 398 5.28 -10.87 15.05
C LEU A 398 4.45 -11.69 14.07
N THR A 399 3.12 -11.59 14.12
CA THR A 399 2.21 -12.27 13.18
C THR A 399 2.50 -11.85 11.74
N ARG A 400 2.71 -10.55 11.49
CA ARG A 400 3.06 -10.04 10.15
C ARG A 400 4.44 -10.52 9.70
N LEU A 401 5.43 -10.57 10.59
CA LEU A 401 6.76 -11.12 10.27
C LEU A 401 6.71 -12.62 9.96
N ALA A 402 6.04 -13.41 10.79
CA ALA A 402 5.90 -14.85 10.60
C ALA A 402 5.15 -15.18 9.30
N TYR A 403 4.08 -14.42 9.00
CA TYR A 403 3.36 -14.53 7.73
C TYR A 403 4.29 -14.30 6.52
N LEU A 404 5.04 -13.20 6.52
CA LEU A 404 5.95 -12.88 5.42
C LEU A 404 7.07 -13.92 5.28
N ALA A 405 7.61 -14.42 6.39
CA ALA A 405 8.62 -15.47 6.38
C ALA A 405 8.08 -16.81 5.85
N ALA A 406 6.85 -17.18 6.23
CA ALA A 406 6.18 -18.39 5.75
C ALA A 406 5.87 -18.34 4.25
N GLU A 407 5.41 -17.19 3.74
CA GLU A 407 5.20 -16.98 2.30
C GLU A 407 6.52 -17.12 1.52
N ARG A 408 7.61 -16.52 2.00
CA ARG A 408 8.95 -16.68 1.39
C ARG A 408 9.39 -18.15 1.39
N ALA A 409 9.19 -18.86 2.50
CA ALA A 409 9.53 -20.28 2.61
C ALA A 409 8.70 -21.15 1.65
N ALA A 410 7.41 -20.86 1.50
CA ALA A 410 6.53 -21.59 0.58
C ALA A 410 6.96 -21.38 -0.88
N VAL A 411 7.22 -20.13 -1.29
CA VAL A 411 7.70 -19.83 -2.66
C VAL A 411 9.02 -20.54 -2.96
N ARG A 412 9.95 -20.56 -2.01
CA ARG A 412 11.22 -21.27 -2.14
C ARG A 412 11.02 -22.78 -2.30
N LEU A 413 10.24 -23.40 -1.42
CA LEU A 413 9.95 -24.84 -1.47
C LEU A 413 9.22 -25.24 -2.76
N GLU A 414 8.33 -24.40 -3.28
CA GLU A 414 7.70 -24.64 -4.58
C GLU A 414 8.70 -24.56 -5.73
N ALA A 415 9.67 -23.64 -5.67
CA ALA A 415 10.72 -23.55 -6.67
C ALA A 415 11.67 -24.77 -6.62
N GLU A 416 11.98 -25.27 -5.42
CA GLU A 416 12.77 -26.50 -5.21
C GLU A 416 12.02 -27.76 -5.67
N ALA A 417 10.73 -27.87 -5.39
CA ALA A 417 9.88 -28.95 -5.89
C ALA A 417 9.84 -28.98 -7.43
N ARG A 418 9.76 -27.80 -8.05
CA ARG A 418 9.79 -27.65 -9.51
C ARG A 418 11.15 -28.01 -10.11
N SER A 419 12.24 -27.61 -9.47
CA SER A 419 13.60 -27.86 -9.99
C SER A 419 14.08 -29.30 -9.77
N SER A 420 13.67 -29.94 -8.67
CA SER A 420 13.98 -31.35 -8.35
C SER A 420 13.07 -32.35 -9.08
N GLY A 421 11.89 -31.92 -9.50
CA GLY A 421 10.87 -32.79 -10.09
C GLY A 421 10.11 -33.66 -9.07
N ASP A 422 10.39 -33.50 -7.77
CA ASP A 422 9.72 -34.22 -6.68
C ASP A 422 8.58 -33.39 -6.07
N LEU A 423 7.51 -33.20 -6.81
CA LEU A 423 6.33 -32.50 -6.29
C LEU A 423 5.68 -33.26 -5.12
N ALA A 424 5.74 -34.59 -5.12
CA ALA A 424 5.08 -35.42 -4.12
C ALA A 424 5.76 -35.32 -2.74
N GLY A 425 7.11 -35.25 -2.71
CA GLY A 425 7.88 -35.10 -1.48
C GLY A 425 7.70 -33.75 -0.79
N TYR A 426 7.50 -32.67 -1.56
CA TYR A 426 7.35 -31.31 -1.02
C TYR A 426 5.89 -30.96 -0.67
N GLN A 427 4.91 -31.68 -1.22
CA GLN A 427 3.49 -31.41 -1.02
C GLN A 427 3.06 -31.35 0.47
N PRO A 428 3.51 -32.25 1.38
CA PRO A 428 3.14 -32.18 2.78
C PRO A 428 3.64 -30.90 3.47
N VAL A 429 4.87 -30.47 3.17
CA VAL A 429 5.51 -29.32 3.79
C VAL A 429 4.88 -28.00 3.30
N ILE A 430 4.62 -27.90 2.00
CA ILE A 430 3.91 -26.74 1.42
C ILE A 430 2.48 -26.66 1.96
N SER A 431 1.80 -27.80 2.15
CA SER A 431 0.44 -27.84 2.71
C SER A 431 0.43 -27.43 4.19
N PHE A 432 1.43 -27.84 4.97
CA PHE A 432 1.63 -27.39 6.34
C PHE A 432 1.77 -25.87 6.40
N LEU A 433 2.72 -25.28 5.64
CA LEU A 433 2.94 -23.84 5.61
C LEU A 433 1.68 -23.05 5.24
N ARG A 434 0.93 -23.51 4.22
CA ARG A 434 -0.33 -22.87 3.83
C ARG A 434 -1.40 -22.94 4.92
N THR A 435 -1.42 -24.04 5.69
CA THR A 435 -2.34 -24.21 6.81
C THR A 435 -1.98 -23.25 7.95
N GLU A 436 -0.70 -23.17 8.32
CA GLU A 436 -0.25 -22.24 9.37
C GLU A 436 -0.46 -20.78 8.97
N VAL A 437 -0.18 -20.43 7.72
CA VAL A 437 -0.48 -19.10 7.17
C VAL A 437 -1.98 -18.78 7.21
N MET A 438 -2.85 -19.75 6.97
CA MET A 438 -4.31 -19.57 7.09
C MET A 438 -4.72 -19.31 8.54
N LYS A 439 -4.17 -20.05 9.51
CA LYS A 439 -4.44 -19.83 10.95
C LYS A 439 -4.04 -18.42 11.41
N LEU A 440 -2.92 -17.89 10.90
CA LEU A 440 -2.49 -16.52 11.20
C LEU A 440 -3.44 -15.43 10.70
N ARG A 441 -4.36 -15.75 9.78
CA ARG A 441 -5.39 -14.82 9.28
C ARG A 441 -6.66 -14.82 10.13
N GLU A 442 -6.79 -15.76 11.08
CA GLU A 442 -7.95 -15.82 11.96
C GLU A 442 -7.89 -14.74 13.07
N PRO A 443 -9.03 -14.17 13.50
CA PRO A 443 -9.08 -12.99 14.39
C PRO A 443 -8.44 -13.19 15.77
N VAL A 444 -8.11 -14.43 16.14
CA VAL A 444 -7.40 -14.81 17.35
C VAL A 444 -6.39 -15.89 16.99
N ALA A 445 -5.33 -15.53 16.24
CA ALA A 445 -4.13 -16.37 16.26
C ALA A 445 -3.69 -16.48 17.73
N GLU A 446 -3.89 -17.64 18.35
CA GLU A 446 -3.42 -17.87 19.71
C GLU A 446 -1.89 -17.84 19.69
N GLY A 447 -1.26 -17.39 20.78
CA GLY A 447 0.22 -17.38 20.87
C GLY A 447 0.85 -18.74 20.55
N ALA A 448 0.10 -19.84 20.74
CA ALA A 448 0.50 -21.21 20.43
C ALA A 448 0.65 -21.49 18.92
N ASP A 449 -0.24 -20.97 18.06
CA ASP A 449 -0.15 -21.18 16.60
C ASP A 449 1.06 -20.45 16.00
N LEU A 450 1.41 -19.30 16.57
CA LEU A 450 2.59 -18.54 16.18
C LEU A 450 3.89 -19.26 16.61
N GLU A 451 3.92 -19.88 17.79
CA GLU A 451 5.09 -20.61 18.28
C GLU A 451 5.43 -21.83 17.41
N GLU A 452 4.41 -22.59 16.96
CA GLU A 452 4.61 -23.75 16.09
C GLU A 452 5.23 -23.33 14.75
N LEU A 453 4.69 -22.28 14.12
CA LEU A 453 5.21 -21.76 12.86
C LEU A 453 6.62 -21.16 13.01
N LEU A 454 6.86 -20.38 14.06
CA LEU A 454 8.19 -19.79 14.31
C LEU A 454 9.26 -20.87 14.54
N THR A 455 8.90 -21.94 15.27
CA THR A 455 9.79 -23.10 15.47
C THR A 455 10.08 -23.76 14.13
N TRP A 456 9.05 -24.05 13.34
CA TRP A 456 9.23 -24.66 12.02
C TRP A 456 10.10 -23.81 11.09
N LEU A 457 9.87 -22.49 11.04
CA LEU A 457 10.64 -21.56 10.22
C LEU A 457 12.11 -21.52 10.61
N ASN A 458 12.42 -21.62 11.90
CA ASN A 458 13.80 -21.67 12.39
C ASN A 458 14.48 -22.99 12.01
N ASP A 459 13.78 -24.12 12.17
CA ASP A 459 14.32 -25.45 11.83
C ASP A 459 14.58 -25.61 10.32
N HIS A 460 13.90 -24.82 9.49
CA HIS A 460 14.01 -24.83 8.02
C HIS A 460 14.72 -23.57 7.47
N ASP A 461 15.44 -22.83 8.31
CA ASP A 461 16.32 -21.75 7.86
C ASP A 461 17.65 -22.31 7.36
N GLU A 462 17.85 -22.34 6.05
CA GLU A 462 19.12 -22.78 5.43
C GLU A 462 20.32 -21.86 5.78
N GLY A 463 20.07 -20.73 6.47
CA GLY A 463 21.10 -19.83 7.00
C GLY A 463 21.71 -20.24 8.34
N ALA A 464 21.22 -21.29 9.00
CA ALA A 464 21.74 -21.80 10.27
C ALA A 464 22.34 -23.22 10.08
N GLU A 465 23.64 -23.27 9.80
CA GLU A 465 24.52 -24.45 9.92
C GLU A 465 24.11 -25.75 9.17
N GLY A 466 24.79 -25.99 8.05
CA GLY A 466 25.29 -27.31 7.63
C GLY A 466 24.29 -28.49 7.59
N ARG A 467 23.84 -28.85 6.38
CA ARG A 467 23.52 -30.24 6.07
C ARG A 467 24.75 -31.10 6.40
N VAL A 468 24.75 -31.70 7.57
CA VAL A 468 25.57 -32.87 7.89
C VAL A 468 24.94 -34.01 7.09
N ASP A 469 25.70 -34.55 6.15
CA ASP A 469 25.41 -35.82 5.50
C ASP A 469 25.05 -36.88 6.56
N GLY A 470 23.91 -37.55 6.35
CA GLY A 470 23.43 -38.69 7.13
C GLY A 470 22.30 -39.40 6.44
#